data_AF-A0A392PWS7-F1
#
_entry.id   AF-A0A392PWS7-F1
#
_cell.length_a   1.000
_cell.length_b   1.000
_cell.length_c   1.000
_cell.angle_alpha   90.00
_cell.angle_beta   90.00
_cell.angle_gamma   90.00
#
_symmetry.space_group_name_H-M   'P 1'
#
loop_
_entity.id
_entity.type
_entity.pdbx_description
1 polymer ?
#
loop_
_entity_poly.entity_id
_entity_poly.type
_entity_poly.pdbx_seq_one_letter_code
_entity_poly.pdbx_strand_id
1 'polypeptide(L)'
;ALKAAGQIWLLSNFDSQDDIAYPNDPKVHIKVDDDLKQLFRSIELPRDMIDIEKDLQKNGMKPATNTAKRRSAAQIEGISSNKPKPRKKKSEISKRTKLTNAHLPELFQNL
;
A
#
# COMPACT_ATOMS: atom_id res chain seq x y z
N ALA A 1 -27.33 -20.91 18.71
CA ALA A 1 -26.86 -22.05 17.90
C ALA A 1 -25.69 -21.69 16.98
N LEU A 2 -25.83 -20.70 16.08
CA LEU A 2 -24.81 -20.39 15.06
C LEU A 2 -23.46 -19.87 15.60
N LYS A 3 -23.46 -19.06 16.68
CA LYS A 3 -22.22 -18.60 17.36
C LYS A 3 -21.47 -19.76 18.02
N ALA A 4 -22.19 -20.64 18.70
CA ALA A 4 -21.62 -21.84 19.35
C ALA A 4 -21.09 -22.84 18.32
N ALA A 5 -21.69 -22.89 17.13
CA ALA A 5 -21.20 -23.66 16.00
C ALA A 5 -19.99 -23.01 15.29
N GLY A 6 -19.54 -21.83 15.74
CA GLY A 6 -18.39 -21.13 15.15
C GLY A 6 -18.63 -20.63 13.72
N GLN A 7 -19.88 -20.58 13.26
CA GLN A 7 -20.26 -20.18 11.90
C GLN A 7 -20.41 -18.67 11.75
N ILE A 8 -20.53 -17.95 12.87
CA ILE A 8 -20.62 -16.49 12.90
C ILE A 8 -19.70 -15.92 13.98
N TRP A 9 -19.07 -14.78 13.68
CA TRP A 9 -18.45 -13.92 14.67
C TRP A 9 -19.47 -12.89 15.13
N LEU A 10 -19.69 -12.83 16.43
CA LEU A 10 -20.52 -11.82 17.07
C LEU A 10 -19.59 -10.78 17.68
N LEU A 11 -19.55 -9.59 17.11
CA LEU A 11 -18.78 -8.48 17.64
C LEU A 11 -19.74 -7.54 18.36
N SER A 12 -19.54 -7.39 19.66
CA SER A 12 -20.26 -6.41 20.46
C SER A 12 -19.64 -5.04 20.22
N ASN A 13 -20.43 -4.11 19.67
CA ASN A 13 -19.96 -2.75 19.51
C ASN A 13 -20.01 -2.02 20.86
N PHE A 14 -18.85 -1.52 21.32
CA PHE A 14 -18.76 -0.81 22.60
C PHE A 14 -19.60 0.48 22.61
N ASP A 15 -19.79 1.11 21.44
CA ASP A 15 -20.48 2.39 21.31
C ASP A 15 -22.01 2.27 21.14
N SER A 16 -22.56 1.11 20.78
CA SER A 16 -23.97 1.01 20.39
C SER A 16 -24.76 -0.10 21.07
N GLN A 17 -24.15 -0.95 21.91
CA GLN A 17 -24.77 -2.15 22.51
C GLN A 17 -25.40 -3.15 21.53
N ASP A 18 -25.41 -2.84 20.22
CA ASP A 18 -25.84 -3.73 19.17
C ASP A 18 -24.74 -4.74 18.84
N ASP A 19 -25.13 -6.01 18.83
CA ASP A 19 -24.28 -7.12 18.43
C ASP A 19 -24.35 -7.30 16.90
N ILE A 20 -23.21 -7.15 16.22
CA ILE A 20 -23.13 -7.34 14.77
C ILE A 20 -22.63 -8.76 14.47
N ALA A 21 -23.38 -9.50 13.65
CA ALA A 21 -23.04 -10.85 13.24
C ALA A 21 -22.36 -10.86 11.86
N TYR A 22 -21.14 -11.37 11.80
CA TYR A 22 -20.40 -11.63 10.56
C TYR A 22 -20.29 -13.13 10.29
N PRO A 23 -20.38 -13.58 9.02
CA PRO A 23 -20.13 -14.97 8.68
C PRO A 23 -18.66 -15.33 8.91
N ASN A 24 -18.39 -16.45 9.57
CA ASN A 24 -17.06 -16.99 9.78
C ASN A 24 -16.75 -18.06 8.72
N ASP A 25 -15.62 -17.93 8.02
CA ASP A 25 -15.19 -18.94 7.05
C ASP A 25 -14.64 -20.18 7.80
N PRO A 26 -15.24 -21.37 7.63
CA PRO A 26 -14.81 -22.59 8.32
C PRO A 26 -13.41 -23.05 7.90
N LYS A 27 -12.85 -22.57 6.79
CA LYS A 27 -11.51 -22.96 6.31
C LYS A 27 -10.38 -22.46 7.19
N VAL A 28 -10.62 -21.44 8.03
CA VAL A 28 -9.59 -20.78 8.84
C VAL A 28 -9.90 -20.96 10.33
N HIS A 29 -9.96 -22.21 10.78
CA HIS A 29 -10.14 -22.53 12.19
C HIS A 29 -8.78 -22.69 12.89
N ILE A 30 -8.26 -21.58 13.44
CA ILE A 30 -7.01 -21.59 14.22
C ILE A 30 -7.36 -21.47 15.69
N LYS A 31 -7.15 -22.54 16.46
CA LYS A 31 -7.27 -22.52 17.93
C LYS A 31 -5.88 -22.34 18.53
N VAL A 32 -5.76 -21.35 19.41
CA VAL A 32 -4.51 -21.03 20.11
C VAL A 32 -4.83 -20.87 21.59
N ASP A 33 -3.97 -21.42 22.45
CA ASP A 33 -4.10 -21.31 23.90
C ASP A 33 -3.86 -19.88 24.39
N ASP A 34 -4.40 -19.54 25.55
CA ASP A 34 -4.34 -18.18 26.07
C ASP A 34 -2.92 -17.76 26.45
N ASP A 35 -2.09 -18.69 26.93
CA ASP A 35 -0.67 -18.45 27.23
C ASP A 35 0.12 -18.06 25.96
N LEU A 36 -0.16 -18.72 24.83
CA LEU A 36 0.44 -18.38 23.54
C LEU A 36 -0.04 -17.01 23.03
N LYS A 37 -1.31 -16.67 23.25
CA LYS A 37 -1.83 -15.33 22.92
C LYS A 37 -1.15 -14.25 23.76
N GLN A 38 -0.92 -14.51 25.05
CA GLN A 38 -0.24 -13.59 25.94
C GLN A 38 1.22 -13.41 25.53
N LEU A 39 1.92 -14.50 25.24
CA LEU A 39 3.30 -14.45 24.75
C LEU A 39 3.39 -13.61 23.46
N PHE A 40 2.52 -13.87 22.48
CA PHE A 40 2.51 -13.12 21.23
C PHE A 40 2.30 -11.62 21.44
N ARG A 41 1.42 -11.23 22.36
CA ARG A 41 1.17 -9.81 22.70
C ARG A 41 2.33 -9.16 23.46
N SER A 42 3.10 -9.94 24.22
CA SER A 42 4.23 -9.45 25.00
C SER A 42 5.48 -9.17 24.15
N ILE A 43 5.55 -9.75 22.94
CA ILE A 43 6.66 -9.52 22.02
C ILE A 43 6.50 -8.12 21.41
N GLU A 44 7.40 -7.20 21.78
CA GLU A 44 7.45 -5.88 21.16
C GLU A 44 8.07 -5.97 19.76
N LEU A 45 7.33 -5.50 18.75
CA LEU A 45 7.85 -5.43 17.39
C LEU A 45 8.66 -4.14 17.19
N PRO A 46 9.83 -4.20 16.53
CA PRO A 46 10.57 -3.00 16.12
C PRO A 46 9.69 -2.08 15.27
N ARG A 47 9.80 -0.76 15.51
CA ARG A 47 9.05 0.24 14.73
C ARG A 47 9.56 0.35 13.29
N ASP A 48 10.84 0.07 13.06
CA ASP A 48 11.45 0.14 11.75
C ASP A 48 11.51 -1.24 11.08
N MET A 49 10.97 -1.31 9.86
CA MET A 49 11.03 -2.49 9.00
C MET A 49 12.48 -2.94 8.70
N ILE A 50 13.44 -2.02 8.67
CA ILE A 50 14.85 -2.37 8.43
C ILE A 50 15.40 -3.26 9.55
N ASP A 51 15.03 -2.98 10.79
CA ASP A 51 15.54 -3.74 11.94
C ASP A 51 14.90 -5.14 11.97
N ILE A 52 13.62 -5.24 11.58
CA ILE A 52 12.94 -6.53 11.38
C ILE A 52 13.64 -7.36 10.30
N GLU A 53 13.96 -6.75 9.15
CA GLU A 53 14.64 -7.47 8.05
C GLU A 53 16.05 -7.93 8.45
N LYS A 54 16.79 -7.12 9.22
CA LYS A 54 18.11 -7.51 9.76
C LYS A 54 18.00 -8.68 10.73
N ASP A 55 17.02 -8.65 11.63
CA ASP A 55 16.82 -9.73 12.59
C ASP A 55 16.36 -11.03 11.92
N LEU A 56 15.49 -10.94 10.90
CA LEU A 56 15.13 -12.09 10.07
C LEU A 56 16.36 -12.67 9.38
N GLN A 57 17.21 -11.83 8.79
CA GLN A 57 18.42 -12.26 8.09
C GLN A 57 19.47 -12.86 9.04
N LYS A 58 19.63 -12.29 10.25
CA LYS A 58 20.47 -12.83 11.32
C LYS A 58 19.99 -14.21 11.77
N ASN A 59 18.67 -14.42 11.81
CA ASN A 59 18.04 -15.70 12.11
C ASN A 59 17.95 -16.65 10.90
N GLY A 60 18.57 -16.31 9.76
CA GLY A 60 18.60 -17.15 8.56
C GLY A 60 17.29 -17.18 7.75
N MET A 61 16.29 -16.38 8.12
CA MET A 61 15.05 -16.23 7.36
C MET A 61 15.22 -15.17 6.28
N LYS A 62 14.83 -15.49 5.04
CA LYS A 62 14.86 -14.52 3.94
C LYS A 62 13.73 -13.51 4.16
N PRO A 63 14.03 -12.20 4.33
CA PRO A 63 12.98 -11.22 4.46
C PRO A 63 12.17 -11.15 3.16
N ALA A 64 10.84 -11.15 3.27
CA ALA A 64 9.94 -11.09 2.11
C ALA A 64 10.04 -9.75 1.35
N THR A 65 10.60 -8.74 2.01
CA THR A 65 10.74 -7.38 1.52
C THR A 65 12.19 -6.94 1.70
N ASN A 66 12.70 -6.08 0.81
CA ASN A 66 14.01 -5.44 0.95
C ASN A 66 13.80 -3.93 1.09
N THR A 67 13.39 -3.49 2.28
CA THR A 67 13.15 -2.07 2.59
C THR A 67 14.43 -1.26 2.53
N ALA A 68 15.58 -1.83 2.89
CA ALA A 68 16.87 -1.14 2.77
C ALA A 68 17.14 -0.66 1.32
N LYS A 69 17.00 -1.55 0.34
CA LYS A 69 17.18 -1.23 -1.09
C LYS A 69 16.15 -0.21 -1.58
N ARG A 70 14.93 -0.27 -1.06
CA ARG A 70 13.86 0.68 -1.40
C ARG A 70 14.15 2.08 -0.86
N ARG A 71 14.60 2.20 0.40
CA ARG A 71 14.97 3.51 0.98
C ARG A 71 16.17 4.12 0.26
N SER A 72 17.18 3.31 -0.09
CA SER A 72 18.30 3.80 -0.89
C SER A 72 17.85 4.27 -2.28
N ALA A 73 16.96 3.55 -2.95
CA ALA A 73 16.42 3.96 -4.26
C ALA A 73 15.61 5.26 -4.16
N ALA A 74 14.74 5.40 -3.15
CA ALA A 74 13.96 6.60 -2.92
C ALA A 74 14.83 7.83 -2.61
N GLN A 75 15.95 7.64 -1.89
CA GLN A 75 16.91 8.72 -1.64
C GLN A 75 17.64 9.13 -2.93
N ILE A 76 18.03 8.16 -3.76
CA ILE A 76 18.68 8.41 -5.06
C ILE A 76 17.72 9.13 -6.04
N GLU A 77 16.46 8.71 -6.11
CA GLU A 77 15.42 9.37 -6.92
C GLU A 77 15.04 10.76 -6.38
N GLY A 78 15.02 10.92 -5.05
CA GLY A 78 14.82 12.22 -4.39
C GLY A 78 15.91 13.23 -4.76
N ILE A 79 17.17 12.79 -4.89
CA ILE A 79 18.30 13.61 -5.32
C ILE A 79 18.25 13.87 -6.85
N SER A 80 17.75 12.91 -7.64
CA SER A 80 17.64 13.06 -9.10
C SER A 80 16.54 14.04 -9.55
N SER A 81 15.60 14.40 -8.68
CA SER A 81 14.53 15.36 -9.02
C SER A 81 15.00 16.81 -9.14
N ASN A 82 16.20 17.12 -8.64
CA ASN A 82 16.78 18.47 -8.69
C ASN A 82 17.54 18.82 -9.99
N LYS A 83 17.53 17.93 -11.00
CA LYS A 83 17.95 18.33 -12.35
C LYS A 83 16.72 18.84 -13.11
N PRO A 84 16.61 20.14 -13.40
CA PRO A 84 15.51 20.63 -14.23
C PRO A 84 15.61 19.93 -15.59
N LYS A 85 14.64 19.06 -15.89
CA LYS A 85 14.46 18.54 -17.26
C LYS A 85 14.35 19.76 -18.17
N PRO A 86 15.14 19.87 -19.26
CA PRO A 86 14.97 20.96 -20.20
C PRO A 86 13.53 20.90 -20.70
N ARG A 87 12.75 21.94 -20.41
CA ARG A 87 11.39 22.08 -20.93
C ARG A 87 11.51 21.97 -22.45
N LYS A 88 10.90 20.94 -23.05
CA LYS A 88 10.76 20.88 -24.51
C LYS A 88 10.05 22.19 -24.90
N LYS A 89 10.72 23.02 -25.71
CA LYS A 89 10.09 24.21 -26.30
C LYS A 89 8.81 23.74 -26.96
N LYS A 90 7.69 24.44 -26.70
CA LYS A 90 6.42 24.14 -27.34
C LYS A 90 6.69 24.15 -28.85
N SER A 91 6.53 23.01 -29.50
CA SER A 91 6.56 22.95 -30.95
C SER A 91 5.38 23.76 -31.44
N GLU A 92 5.64 24.96 -31.96
CA GLU A 92 4.63 25.69 -32.73
C GLU A 92 4.13 24.79 -33.87
N ILE A 93 2.85 24.89 -34.18
CA ILE A 93 2.19 24.05 -35.18
C ILE A 93 2.79 24.39 -36.55
N SER A 94 3.76 23.60 -36.99
CA SER A 94 4.36 23.77 -38.32
C SER A 94 3.33 23.40 -39.40
N LYS A 95 3.46 23.99 -40.60
CA LYS A 95 2.58 23.77 -41.77
C LYS A 95 2.39 22.30 -42.18
N ARG A 96 3.21 21.38 -41.66
CA ARG A 96 3.12 19.92 -41.87
C ARG A 96 2.23 19.20 -40.86
N THR A 97 1.76 19.88 -39.81
CA THR A 97 0.91 19.31 -38.76
C THR A 97 -0.53 19.24 -39.27
N LYS A 98 -1.09 18.03 -39.34
CA LYS A 98 -2.47 17.85 -39.81
C LYS A 98 -3.45 18.31 -38.74
N LEU A 99 -4.12 19.43 -38.99
CA LEU A 99 -5.21 19.93 -38.15
C LEU A 99 -6.53 19.28 -38.57
N THR A 100 -7.17 18.57 -37.65
CA THR A 100 -8.45 17.89 -37.90
C THR A 100 -9.64 18.84 -37.83
N ASN A 101 -9.47 20.03 -37.26
CA ASN A 101 -10.54 21.00 -36.99
C ASN A 101 -10.41 22.27 -37.84
N ALA A 102 -9.91 22.18 -39.07
CA ALA A 102 -9.60 23.33 -39.93
C ALA A 102 -10.80 24.24 -40.26
N HIS A 103 -12.04 23.75 -40.10
CA HIS A 103 -13.27 24.50 -40.37
C HIS A 103 -13.69 25.42 -39.20
N LEU A 104 -13.00 25.39 -38.06
CA LEU A 104 -13.27 26.24 -36.89
C LEU A 104 -12.06 27.16 -36.63
N PRO A 105 -11.99 28.33 -37.29
CA PRO A 105 -10.82 29.22 -37.22
C PRO A 105 -10.62 29.86 -35.85
N GLU A 106 -11.68 29.98 -35.05
CA GLU A 106 -11.63 30.59 -33.71
C GLU A 106 -10.70 29.83 -32.75
N LEU A 107 -10.54 28.51 -32.93
CA LEU A 107 -9.69 27.67 -32.09
C LEU A 107 -8.18 27.90 -32.32
N PHE A 108 -7.81 28.59 -33.41
CA PHE A 108 -6.43 28.81 -33.82
C PHE A 108 -5.99 30.27 -33.78
N GLN A 109 -6.84 31.19 -33.28
CA GLN A 109 -6.52 32.63 -33.25
C GLN A 109 -5.33 32.99 -32.35
N ASN A 110 -4.99 32.14 -31.37
CA ASN A 110 -3.91 32.36 -30.41
C ASN A 110 -2.81 31.29 -30.46
N LEU A 111 -2.71 30.56 -31.58
CA LEU A 111 -1.69 29.54 -31.88
C LEU A 111 -0.69 30.07 -32.90
#